data_AF-A0A8C5MRB1-F1
#
_entry.id   AF-A0A8C5MRB1-F1
#
_cell.length_a   1.000
_cell.length_b   1.000
_cell.length_c   1.000
_cell.angle_alpha   90.00
_cell.angle_beta   90.00
_cell.angle_gamma   90.00
#
_symmetry.space_group_name_H-M   'P 1'
#
loop_
_entity.id
_entity.type
_entity.pdbx_description
1 polymer ?
#
loop_
_entity_poly.entity_id
_entity_poly.type
_entity_poly.pdbx_seq_one_letter_code
_entity_poly.pdbx_strand_id
1 'polypeptide(L)'
;MLISFREDLWSNLNMKPYTVCVERQHLSFPSIFIYGHTGTGKTYVLQTLLNTLELPYALINCVECFSPRLIYEEILNKLHNHYPAPENEYSSYERCDTFNDFVRMFKKAVVSEDLVKETVYIVLDKAELLREMDANLLPGFLRLQELTECNVTVLLLTEIVWETFRPNTGCLEPLSIYFADYSKAELQKILSSDNPDEYSAEFYASYINILLGVFYTVCRDIKELRHLVRIGVSLFILLPTMWSAVMSQRLTLLTFSNERGFIKV
;
A
#
# COMPACT_ATOMS: atom_id res chain seq x y z
N MET A 1 -2.04 -12.05 -7.50
CA MET A 1 -3.40 -12.16 -8.09
C MET A 1 -4.17 -10.83 -8.12
N LEU A 2 -3.94 -9.90 -7.18
CA LEU A 2 -4.23 -8.46 -7.36
C LEU A 2 -3.55 -7.86 -8.61
N ILE A 3 -2.45 -8.48 -9.05
CA ILE A 3 -1.69 -8.19 -10.27
C ILE A 3 -2.54 -8.40 -11.54
N SER A 4 -3.16 -9.58 -11.74
CA SER A 4 -4.00 -9.82 -12.95
C SER A 4 -5.19 -8.89 -13.03
N PHE A 5 -5.77 -8.52 -11.89
CA PHE A 5 -6.93 -7.63 -11.88
C PHE A 5 -6.58 -6.22 -12.36
N ARG A 6 -5.32 -5.82 -12.18
CA ARG A 6 -4.83 -4.55 -12.67
C ARG A 6 -4.15 -4.67 -14.03
N GLU A 7 -3.59 -5.81 -14.42
CA GLU A 7 -3.10 -6.05 -15.80
C GLU A 7 -4.20 -5.78 -16.83
N ASP A 8 -5.46 -6.08 -16.53
CA ASP A 8 -6.61 -5.70 -17.35
C ASP A 8 -6.89 -4.19 -17.36
N LEU A 9 -6.62 -3.47 -16.26
CA LEU A 9 -6.63 -2.01 -16.23
C LEU A 9 -5.44 -1.42 -17.01
N TRP A 10 -4.25 -2.03 -16.94
CA TRP A 10 -3.03 -1.63 -17.65
C TRP A 10 -3.13 -1.88 -19.17
N SER A 11 -3.90 -2.88 -19.60
CA SER A 11 -4.13 -3.19 -21.01
C SER A 11 -5.34 -2.47 -21.62
N ASN A 12 -6.39 -2.16 -20.82
CA ASN A 12 -7.57 -1.42 -21.29
C ASN A 12 -7.46 0.11 -21.11
N LEU A 13 -6.69 0.60 -20.14
CA LEU A 13 -6.23 1.99 -20.18
C LEU A 13 -5.28 2.09 -21.37
N ASN A 14 -5.66 2.91 -22.34
CA ASN A 14 -4.92 3.28 -23.54
C ASN A 14 -3.61 4.02 -23.16
N MET A 15 -2.73 3.32 -22.45
CA MET A 15 -1.54 3.83 -21.78
C MET A 15 -0.26 3.14 -22.32
N LYS A 16 -0.22 2.93 -23.64
CA LYS A 16 1.03 2.62 -24.36
C LYS A 16 2.20 3.59 -24.13
N PRO A 17 2.03 4.88 -23.71
CA PRO A 17 3.18 5.72 -23.36
C PRO A 17 3.73 5.51 -21.93
N TYR A 18 3.09 4.73 -21.05
CA TYR A 18 3.49 4.66 -19.62
C TYR A 18 4.36 3.44 -19.30
N THR A 19 4.36 2.43 -20.17
CA THR A 19 5.36 1.35 -20.17
C THR A 19 6.77 1.90 -20.44
N VAL A 20 6.87 3.06 -21.12
CA VAL A 20 8.14 3.76 -21.39
C VAL A 20 8.75 4.37 -20.13
N CYS A 21 7.96 4.62 -19.09
CA CYS A 21 8.44 5.25 -17.85
C CYS A 21 9.15 4.29 -16.90
N VAL A 22 9.14 2.98 -17.17
CA VAL A 22 9.70 1.96 -16.27
C VAL A 22 10.61 1.02 -17.08
N GLU A 23 11.57 1.60 -17.80
CA GLU A 23 12.67 0.84 -18.39
C GLU A 23 13.92 1.00 -17.52
N ARG A 24 14.64 -0.11 -17.31
CA ARG A 24 15.84 -0.17 -16.46
C ARG A 24 16.94 0.82 -16.87
N GLN A 25 16.97 1.24 -18.14
CA GLN A 25 18.10 1.98 -18.74
C GLN A 25 17.72 3.28 -19.43
N HIS A 26 16.43 3.66 -19.49
CA HIS A 26 16.02 4.94 -20.07
C HIS A 26 15.89 6.02 -18.98
N LEU A 27 16.17 7.28 -19.32
CA LEU A 27 15.84 8.39 -18.42
C LEU A 27 14.32 8.40 -18.22
N SER A 28 13.90 8.10 -17.00
CA SER A 28 12.51 8.18 -16.58
C SER A 28 12.19 9.60 -16.15
N PHE A 29 10.90 9.92 -16.01
CA PHE A 29 10.48 11.23 -15.54
C PHE A 29 11.08 11.51 -14.15
N PRO A 30 11.57 12.74 -13.88
CA PRO A 30 12.21 13.10 -12.60
C PRO A 30 11.29 12.85 -11.39
N SER A 31 10.01 13.16 -11.58
CA SER A 31 8.99 13.00 -10.56
C SER A 31 7.65 12.59 -11.14
N ILE A 32 7.02 11.64 -10.46
CA ILE A 32 5.68 11.14 -10.78
C ILE A 32 4.82 11.30 -9.54
N PHE A 33 3.65 11.88 -9.71
CA PHE A 33 2.72 12.17 -8.65
C PHE A 33 1.49 11.29 -8.77
N ILE A 34 1.29 10.38 -7.84
CA ILE A 34 0.20 9.42 -7.83
C ILE A 34 -0.78 9.82 -6.74
N TYR A 35 -2.03 10.12 -7.13
CA TYR A 35 -3.06 10.56 -6.21
C TYR A 35 -4.32 9.70 -6.31
N GLY A 36 -5.03 9.53 -5.19
CA GLY A 36 -6.29 8.80 -5.11
C GLY A 36 -6.70 8.57 -3.66
N HIS A 37 -7.92 8.12 -3.40
CA HIS A 37 -8.43 8.00 -2.03
C HIS A 37 -7.71 6.93 -1.18
N THR A 38 -7.92 6.91 0.14
CA THR A 38 -7.46 5.80 1.00
C THR A 38 -8.02 4.46 0.49
N GLY A 39 -7.33 3.36 0.77
CA GLY A 39 -7.84 2.03 0.42
C GLY A 39 -7.79 1.66 -1.08
N THR A 40 -7.33 2.55 -1.96
CA THR A 40 -7.13 2.27 -3.40
C THR A 40 -5.91 1.39 -3.71
N GLY A 41 -5.11 1.01 -2.71
CA GLY A 41 -3.98 0.10 -2.89
C GLY A 41 -2.79 0.68 -3.67
N LYS A 42 -2.65 2.02 -3.72
CA LYS A 42 -1.52 2.73 -4.36
C LYS A 42 -0.16 2.13 -3.99
N THR A 43 0.14 2.14 -2.70
CA THR A 43 1.39 1.62 -2.13
C THR A 43 1.60 0.15 -2.48
N TYR A 44 0.56 -0.68 -2.37
CA TYR A 44 0.64 -2.12 -2.66
C TYR A 44 0.96 -2.39 -4.14
N VAL A 45 0.33 -1.67 -5.07
CA VAL A 45 0.58 -1.84 -6.50
C VAL A 45 1.98 -1.41 -6.89
N LEU A 46 2.47 -0.30 -6.35
CA LEU A 46 3.85 0.14 -6.58
C LEU A 46 4.88 -0.84 -6.00
N GLN A 47 4.70 -1.26 -4.75
CA GLN A 47 5.58 -2.26 -4.12
C GLN A 47 5.63 -3.54 -4.95
N THR A 48 4.46 -4.03 -5.37
CA THR A 48 4.38 -5.26 -6.16
C THR A 48 5.06 -5.08 -7.52
N LEU A 49 4.85 -3.94 -8.18
CA LEU A 49 5.49 -3.62 -9.47
C LEU A 49 7.01 -3.56 -9.34
N LEU A 50 7.52 -2.81 -8.37
CA LEU A 50 8.95 -2.63 -8.15
C LEU A 50 9.63 -3.95 -7.79
N ASN A 51 8.97 -4.79 -6.97
CA ASN A 51 9.45 -6.14 -6.64
C ASN A 51 9.44 -7.07 -7.86
N THR A 52 8.40 -7.02 -8.69
CA THR A 52 8.28 -7.89 -9.88
C THR A 52 9.31 -7.53 -10.94
N LEU A 53 9.64 -6.24 -11.07
CA LEU A 53 10.63 -5.73 -12.00
C LEU A 53 12.06 -5.73 -11.42
N GLU A 54 12.23 -6.13 -10.16
CA GLU A 54 13.50 -6.15 -9.42
C GLU A 54 14.29 -4.82 -9.56
N LEU A 55 13.57 -3.70 -9.45
CA LEU A 55 14.19 -2.37 -9.54
C LEU A 55 14.69 -1.92 -8.17
N PRO A 56 15.82 -1.20 -8.08
CA PRO A 56 16.28 -0.65 -6.81
C PRO A 56 15.32 0.48 -6.38
N TYR A 57 14.68 0.31 -5.21
CA TYR A 57 13.78 1.32 -4.67
C TYR A 57 13.92 1.50 -3.16
N ALA A 58 13.72 2.74 -2.71
CA ALA A 58 13.58 3.08 -1.30
C ALA A 58 12.13 3.54 -1.07
N LEU A 59 11.38 2.82 -0.24
CA LEU A 59 10.02 3.19 0.14
C LEU A 59 9.99 3.79 1.53
N ILE A 60 9.59 5.05 1.66
CA ILE A 60 9.59 5.82 2.91
C ILE A 60 8.16 6.23 3.24
N ASN A 61 7.79 6.12 4.52
CA ASN A 61 6.50 6.58 5.00
C ASN A 61 6.67 7.96 5.66
N CYS A 62 6.15 9.02 5.03
CA CYS A 62 6.28 10.38 5.56
C CYS A 62 5.59 10.59 6.92
N VAL A 63 4.72 9.67 7.36
CA VAL A 63 4.13 9.71 8.72
C VAL A 63 5.14 9.32 9.79
N GLU A 64 6.01 8.36 9.50
CA GLU A 64 7.04 7.91 10.43
C GLU A 64 8.16 8.95 10.51
N CYS A 65 8.53 9.54 9.37
CA CYS A 65 9.56 10.55 9.25
C CYS A 65 8.98 11.97 9.38
N PHE A 66 8.69 12.43 10.60
CA PHE A 66 8.12 13.77 10.83
C PHE A 66 9.11 14.94 10.59
N SER A 67 10.39 14.66 10.40
CA SER A 67 11.45 15.65 10.17
C SER A 67 12.16 15.38 8.84
N PRO A 68 12.53 16.42 8.07
CA PRO A 68 13.25 16.25 6.80
C PRO A 68 14.55 15.47 6.97
N ARG A 69 15.22 15.61 8.12
CA ARG A 69 16.45 14.85 8.43
C ARG A 69 16.22 13.34 8.45
N LEU A 70 15.12 12.91 9.05
CA LEU A 70 14.76 11.50 9.12
C LEU A 70 14.47 10.92 7.73
N ILE A 71 13.82 11.71 6.86
CA ILE A 71 13.56 11.30 5.48
C ILE A 71 14.88 11.07 4.74
N TYR A 72 15.84 12.00 4.84
CA TYR A 72 17.14 11.86 4.19
C TYR A 72 17.91 10.65 4.69
N GLU A 73 18.00 10.49 6.01
CA GLU A 73 18.70 9.37 6.63
C GLU A 73 18.05 8.03 6.28
N GLU A 74 16.72 7.94 6.27
CA GLU A 74 16.02 6.72 5.91
C GLU A 74 16.20 6.33 4.45
N ILE A 75 16.22 7.31 3.53
CA ILE A 75 16.55 7.08 2.12
C ILE A 75 17.97 6.51 2.01
N LEU A 76 18.96 7.15 2.63
CA LEU A 76 20.36 6.71 2.57
C LEU A 76 20.55 5.33 3.21
N ASN A 77 19.90 5.07 4.34
CA ASN A 77 19.91 3.77 5.01
C ASN A 77 19.36 2.67 4.09
N LYS A 78 18.24 2.92 3.42
CA LYS A 78 17.61 1.95 2.51
C LYS A 78 18.44 1.69 1.25
N LEU A 79 19.12 2.70 0.73
CA LEU A 79 20.05 2.52 -0.39
C LEU A 79 21.20 1.60 0.04
N HIS A 80 21.87 1.90 1.15
CA HIS A 80 22.98 1.11 1.69
C HIS A 80 22.59 -0.26 2.26
N ASN A 81 21.33 -0.69 2.11
CA ASN A 81 20.75 -1.87 2.77
C ASN A 81 21.05 -1.92 4.28
N HIS A 82 21.23 -0.75 4.90
CA HIS A 82 21.58 -0.60 6.29
C HIS A 82 20.31 -0.46 7.12
N TYR A 83 20.07 -1.43 8.01
CA TYR A 83 18.95 -1.38 8.93
C TYR A 83 19.44 -0.99 10.32
N PRO A 84 18.86 0.04 10.96
CA PRO A 84 19.19 0.39 12.33
C PRO A 84 18.73 -0.73 13.27
N ALA A 85 19.63 -1.67 13.54
CA ALA A 85 19.46 -2.77 14.46
C ALA A 85 20.00 -2.40 15.85
N PRO A 86 19.55 -3.07 16.94
CA PRO A 86 20.15 -2.92 18.27
C PRO A 86 21.66 -3.25 18.27
N GLU A 87 22.12 -4.04 17.31
CA GLU A 87 23.53 -4.38 17.07
C GLU A 87 24.38 -3.17 16.62
N ASN A 88 23.75 -2.17 15.99
CA ASN A 88 24.39 -0.94 15.50
C ASN A 88 23.97 0.29 16.32
N GLU A 89 23.52 0.11 17.56
CA GLU A 89 23.02 1.20 18.44
C GLU A 89 21.89 2.05 17.84
N TYR A 90 21.12 1.48 16.89
CA TYR A 90 20.11 2.23 16.10
C TYR A 90 20.69 3.45 15.35
N SER A 91 22.00 3.47 15.10
CA SER A 91 22.63 4.56 14.38
C SER A 91 22.27 4.55 12.89
N SER A 92 21.97 5.73 12.33
CA SER A 92 21.88 5.92 10.88
C SER A 92 23.26 5.74 10.24
N TYR A 93 23.30 5.28 8.98
CA TYR A 93 24.52 5.05 8.21
C TYR A 93 25.45 6.28 8.26
N GLU A 94 24.89 7.48 8.03
CA GLU A 94 25.56 8.75 8.26
C GLU A 94 24.53 9.83 8.64
N ARG A 95 24.91 10.81 9.47
CA ARG A 95 24.04 11.93 9.83
C ARG A 95 23.91 12.92 8.68
N CYS A 96 22.66 13.29 8.37
CA CYS A 96 22.37 14.24 7.28
C CYS A 96 21.49 15.39 7.76
N ASP A 97 22.11 16.54 8.04
CA ASP A 97 21.40 17.72 8.57
C ASP A 97 20.82 18.63 7.48
N THR A 98 21.41 18.64 6.28
CA THR A 98 21.01 19.53 5.17
C THR A 98 20.71 18.78 3.88
N PHE A 99 19.87 19.37 3.02
CA PHE A 99 19.55 18.80 1.71
C PHE A 99 20.79 18.68 0.79
N ASN A 100 21.74 19.61 0.89
CA ASN A 100 22.98 19.55 0.10
C ASN A 100 23.88 18.39 0.54
N ASP A 101 23.94 18.11 1.84
CA ASP A 101 24.66 16.96 2.36
C ASP A 101 24.01 15.67 1.85
N PHE A 102 22.67 15.60 1.88
CA PHE A 102 21.91 14.49 1.31
C PHE A 102 22.26 14.24 -0.15
N VAL A 103 22.21 15.28 -1.01
CA VAL A 103 22.56 15.14 -2.44
C VAL A 103 23.98 14.62 -2.64
N ARG A 104 24.95 15.13 -1.87
CA ARG A 104 26.35 14.69 -1.95
C ARG A 104 26.50 13.23 -1.53
N MET A 105 25.84 12.81 -0.46
CA MET A 105 25.90 11.45 0.07
C MET A 105 25.15 10.47 -0.83
N PHE A 106 24.01 10.88 -1.37
CA PHE A 106 23.25 10.13 -2.35
C PHE A 106 24.08 9.86 -3.61
N LYS A 107 24.79 10.87 -4.16
CA LYS A 107 25.72 10.66 -5.28
C LYS A 107 26.78 9.61 -4.96
N LYS A 108 27.35 9.64 -3.74
CA LYS A 108 28.34 8.63 -3.31
C LYS A 108 27.72 7.23 -3.22
N ALA A 109 26.50 7.13 -2.69
CA ALA A 109 25.78 5.86 -2.54
C ALA A 109 25.51 5.19 -3.89
N VAL A 110 25.04 5.97 -4.88
CA VAL A 110 24.79 5.48 -6.24
C VAL A 110 26.08 4.98 -6.91
N VAL A 111 27.20 5.67 -6.67
CA VAL A 111 28.51 5.26 -7.20
C VAL A 111 29.04 4.01 -6.49
N SER A 112 28.86 3.88 -5.18
CA SER A 112 29.36 2.72 -4.42
C SER A 112 28.66 1.42 -4.75
N GLU A 113 27.40 1.49 -5.18
CA GLU A 113 26.58 0.31 -5.48
C GLU A 113 26.52 -0.03 -6.97
N ASP A 114 27.36 0.61 -7.81
CA ASP A 114 27.39 0.44 -9.27
C ASP A 114 26.02 0.68 -9.96
N LEU A 115 25.12 1.43 -9.32
CA LEU A 115 23.78 1.77 -9.81
C LEU A 115 23.78 2.87 -10.89
N VAL A 116 24.95 3.26 -11.39
CA VAL A 116 25.12 4.37 -12.35
C VAL A 116 24.34 4.16 -13.66
N LYS A 117 24.06 2.90 -14.02
CA LYS A 117 23.31 2.53 -15.23
C LYS A 117 21.82 2.27 -14.99
N GLU A 118 21.38 2.18 -13.75
CA GLU A 118 20.02 1.81 -13.38
C GLU A 118 19.23 2.99 -12.81
N THR A 119 17.92 2.96 -12.98
CA THR A 119 17.00 3.94 -12.39
C THR A 119 16.75 3.62 -10.93
N VAL A 120 17.11 4.53 -10.02
CA VAL A 120 16.80 4.41 -8.59
C VAL A 120 15.45 5.07 -8.30
N TYR A 121 14.52 4.31 -7.70
CA TYR A 121 13.18 4.80 -7.38
C TYR A 121 13.07 5.19 -5.91
N ILE A 122 12.61 6.40 -5.63
CA ILE A 122 12.32 6.86 -4.26
C ILE A 122 10.81 7.01 -4.14
N VAL A 123 10.18 6.13 -3.35
CA VAL A 123 8.74 6.17 -3.09
C VAL A 123 8.49 6.87 -1.76
N LEU A 124 7.82 8.01 -1.81
CA LEU A 124 7.38 8.76 -0.63
C LEU A 124 5.88 8.53 -0.44
N ASP A 125 5.54 7.71 0.56
CA ASP A 125 4.15 7.47 0.95
C ASP A 125 3.63 8.59 1.83
N LYS A 126 2.36 8.98 1.63
CA LYS A 126 1.71 10.11 2.30
C LYS A 126 2.48 11.42 2.19
N ALA A 127 2.89 11.74 0.97
CA ALA A 127 3.69 12.92 0.67
C ALA A 127 2.97 14.26 0.96
N GLU A 128 1.67 14.26 1.32
CA GLU A 128 0.97 15.44 1.83
C GLU A 128 1.68 16.11 3.00
N LEU A 129 2.35 15.33 3.86
CA LEU A 129 3.08 15.82 5.03
C LEU A 129 4.35 16.60 4.66
N LEU A 130 4.92 16.37 3.46
CA LEU A 130 6.11 17.11 3.01
C LEU A 130 5.85 18.62 2.91
N ARG A 131 4.59 19.02 2.72
CA ARG A 131 4.18 20.43 2.66
C ARG A 131 4.26 21.14 3.99
N GLU A 132 4.10 20.40 5.09
CA GLU A 132 4.09 20.95 6.45
C GLU A 132 5.52 21.05 7.03
N MET A 133 6.48 20.30 6.49
CA MET A 133 7.85 20.22 7.00
C MET A 133 8.71 21.44 6.64
N ASP A 134 9.03 21.62 5.35
CA ASP A 134 9.89 22.70 4.87
C ASP A 134 9.49 23.06 3.43
N ALA A 135 9.39 24.36 3.14
CA ALA A 135 8.99 24.87 1.83
C ALA A 135 9.93 24.46 0.68
N ASN A 136 11.20 24.19 0.97
CA ASN A 136 12.21 23.83 -0.02
C ASN A 136 12.33 22.32 -0.25
N LEU A 137 11.73 21.50 0.62
CA LEU A 137 11.84 20.04 0.58
C LEU A 137 11.20 19.47 -0.68
N LEU A 138 9.94 19.83 -0.93
CA LEU A 138 9.18 19.34 -2.08
C LEU A 138 9.82 19.77 -3.42
N PRO A 139 10.15 21.06 -3.66
CA PRO A 139 10.90 21.46 -4.86
C PRO A 139 12.26 20.77 -5.00
N GLY A 140 12.95 20.53 -3.89
CA GLY A 140 14.22 19.79 -3.87
C GLY A 140 14.07 18.37 -4.37
N PHE A 141 13.05 17.64 -3.90
CA PHE A 141 12.76 16.28 -4.35
C PHE A 141 12.30 16.21 -5.80
N LEU A 142 11.46 17.15 -6.26
CA LEU A 142 11.01 17.19 -7.66
C LEU A 142 12.18 17.38 -8.64
N ARG A 143 13.21 18.13 -8.23
CA ARG A 143 14.42 18.40 -9.02
C ARG A 143 15.61 17.53 -8.62
N LEU A 144 15.39 16.46 -7.86
CA LEU A 144 16.48 15.64 -7.33
C LEU A 144 17.33 15.03 -8.46
N GLN A 145 16.71 14.66 -9.58
CA GLN A 145 17.41 14.15 -10.76
C GLN A 145 18.42 15.18 -11.31
N GLU A 146 18.05 16.47 -11.36
CA GLU A 146 18.93 17.55 -11.83
C GLU A 146 20.07 17.82 -10.83
N LEU A 147 19.77 17.80 -9.53
CA LEU A 147 20.74 18.11 -8.48
C LEU A 147 21.74 16.96 -8.28
N THR A 148 21.27 15.72 -8.41
CA THR A 148 22.11 14.54 -8.27
C THR A 148 22.87 14.20 -9.55
N GLU A 149 22.41 14.66 -10.72
CA GLU A 149 22.90 14.26 -12.04
C GLU A 149 22.92 12.72 -12.21
N CYS A 150 22.08 12.03 -11.45
CA CYS A 150 21.92 10.58 -11.45
C CYS A 150 20.52 10.22 -11.95
N ASN A 151 20.34 8.99 -12.42
CA ASN A 151 19.04 8.53 -12.90
C ASN A 151 18.12 8.16 -11.73
N VAL A 152 17.48 9.16 -11.15
CA VAL A 152 16.58 9.02 -9.99
C VAL A 152 15.17 9.39 -10.39
N THR A 153 14.19 8.60 -9.95
CA THR A 153 12.76 8.89 -10.11
C THR A 153 12.10 8.97 -8.74
N VAL A 154 11.50 10.12 -8.44
CA VAL A 154 10.75 10.32 -7.19
C VAL A 154 9.26 10.04 -7.43
N LEU A 155 8.71 9.06 -6.73
CA LEU A 155 7.31 8.65 -6.75
C LEU A 155 6.61 9.22 -5.50
N LEU A 156 5.76 10.22 -5.69
CA LEU A 156 4.98 10.85 -4.62
C LEU A 156 3.60 10.20 -4.55
N LEU A 157 3.28 9.52 -3.46
CA LEU A 157 1.94 8.96 -3.22
C LEU A 157 1.17 9.88 -2.27
N THR A 158 -0.03 10.27 -2.69
CA THR A 158 -0.86 11.19 -1.91
C THR A 158 -2.34 10.88 -2.04
N GLU A 159 -3.14 11.47 -1.16
CA GLU A 159 -4.60 11.48 -1.27
C GLU A 159 -5.14 12.77 -1.90
N ILE A 160 -4.32 13.81 -1.91
CA ILE A 160 -4.72 15.17 -2.28
C ILE A 160 -4.23 15.48 -3.70
N VAL A 161 -5.02 16.21 -4.48
CA VAL A 161 -4.68 16.57 -5.85
C VAL A 161 -3.52 17.57 -5.91
N TRP A 162 -2.74 17.52 -6.99
CA TRP A 162 -1.52 18.29 -7.21
C TRP A 162 -1.70 19.82 -7.11
N GLU A 163 -2.87 20.37 -7.47
CA GLU A 163 -3.12 21.82 -7.43
C GLU A 163 -2.94 22.39 -6.02
N THR A 164 -3.22 21.58 -5.00
CA THR A 164 -3.03 21.94 -3.59
C THR A 164 -1.57 21.84 -3.12
N PHE A 165 -0.69 21.24 -3.93
CA PHE A 165 0.74 21.10 -3.65
C PHE A 165 1.59 22.23 -4.21
N ARG A 166 1.05 23.05 -5.12
CA ARG A 166 1.82 24.12 -5.77
C ARG A 166 2.33 25.13 -4.73
N PRO A 167 3.65 25.28 -4.55
CA PRO A 167 4.20 26.33 -3.70
C PRO A 167 4.06 27.69 -4.40
N ASN A 168 4.06 28.77 -3.60
CA ASN A 168 3.93 30.14 -4.11
C ASN A 168 5.03 30.55 -5.09
N THR A 169 6.21 29.93 -4.99
CA THR A 169 7.39 30.18 -5.83
C THR A 169 7.43 29.35 -7.11
N GLY A 170 6.42 28.52 -7.36
CA GLY A 170 6.41 27.57 -8.48
C GLY A 170 7.38 26.40 -8.27
N CYS A 171 7.10 25.28 -8.93
CA CYS A 171 7.94 24.09 -8.90
C CYS A 171 7.87 23.34 -10.23
N LEU A 172 8.78 22.38 -10.43
CA LEU A 172 8.70 21.46 -11.57
C LEU A 172 7.43 20.63 -11.47
N GLU A 173 6.63 20.60 -12.53
CA GLU A 173 5.38 19.84 -12.53
C GLU A 173 5.64 18.34 -12.76
N PRO A 174 5.32 17.47 -11.78
CA PRO A 174 5.44 16.04 -11.94
C PRO A 174 4.35 15.49 -12.86
N LEU A 175 4.58 14.30 -13.40
CA LEU A 175 3.55 13.57 -14.13
C LEU A 175 2.47 13.07 -13.16
N SER A 176 1.25 13.61 -13.24
CA SER A 176 0.14 13.22 -12.35
C SER A 176 -0.62 11.99 -12.86
N ILE A 177 -0.76 10.97 -12.02
CA ILE A 177 -1.51 9.74 -12.30
C ILE A 177 -2.62 9.58 -11.26
N TYR A 178 -3.86 9.45 -11.74
CA TYR A 178 -5.03 9.26 -10.88
C TYR A 178 -5.33 7.77 -10.66
N PHE A 179 -5.52 7.39 -9.39
CA PHE A 179 -6.02 6.09 -8.98
C PHE A 179 -7.49 6.23 -8.59
N ALA A 180 -8.36 5.75 -9.48
CA ALA A 180 -9.80 5.75 -9.27
C ALA A 180 -10.23 4.82 -8.13
N ASP A 181 -11.37 5.14 -7.52
CA ASP A 181 -12.01 4.28 -6.52
C ASP A 181 -12.49 2.97 -7.14
N TYR A 182 -12.41 1.89 -6.36
CA TYR A 182 -12.87 0.57 -6.81
C TYR A 182 -14.41 0.53 -6.94
N SER A 183 -14.88 -0.02 -8.04
CA SER A 183 -16.30 -0.32 -8.21
C SER A 183 -16.72 -1.52 -7.36
N LYS A 184 -18.03 -1.66 -7.08
CA LYS A 184 -18.55 -2.81 -6.30
C LYS A 184 -18.13 -4.15 -6.89
N ALA A 185 -18.13 -4.28 -8.22
CA ALA A 185 -17.74 -5.52 -8.90
C ALA A 185 -16.25 -5.84 -8.73
N GLU A 186 -15.39 -4.82 -8.74
CA GLU A 186 -13.95 -4.98 -8.52
C GLU A 186 -13.65 -5.33 -7.08
N LEU A 187 -14.28 -4.65 -6.12
CA LEU A 187 -14.17 -4.99 -4.70
C LEU A 187 -14.62 -6.42 -4.41
N GLN A 188 -15.73 -6.86 -5.01
CA GLN A 188 -16.20 -8.24 -4.87
C GLN A 188 -15.14 -9.24 -5.33
N LYS A 189 -14.53 -8.99 -6.50
CA LYS A 189 -13.50 -9.88 -7.04
C LYS A 189 -12.24 -9.87 -6.19
N ILE A 190 -11.77 -8.70 -5.75
CA ILE A 190 -10.59 -8.58 -4.89
C ILE A 190 -10.82 -9.30 -3.56
N LEU A 191 -11.94 -9.03 -2.88
CA LEU A 191 -12.25 -9.68 -1.60
C LEU A 191 -12.45 -11.19 -1.77
N SER A 192 -13.10 -11.64 -2.84
CA SER A 192 -13.29 -13.07 -3.12
C SER A 192 -11.99 -13.83 -3.37
N SER A 193 -10.91 -13.14 -3.75
CA SER A 193 -9.60 -13.76 -3.96
C SER A 193 -8.88 -14.12 -2.66
N ASP A 194 -9.27 -13.50 -1.54
CA ASP A 194 -8.74 -13.78 -0.20
C ASP A 194 -9.53 -14.92 0.52
N ASN A 195 -10.06 -15.89 -0.23
CA ASN A 195 -10.89 -16.97 0.32
C ASN A 195 -10.07 -17.91 1.23
N PRO A 196 -10.51 -18.18 2.47
CA PRO A 196 -9.95 -19.28 3.26
C PRO A 196 -10.31 -20.64 2.67
N ASP A 197 -9.38 -21.60 2.72
CA ASP A 197 -9.55 -22.97 2.17
C ASP A 197 -10.68 -23.78 2.84
N GLU A 198 -11.23 -23.27 3.94
CA GLU A 198 -12.28 -23.89 4.75
C GLU A 198 -13.68 -23.84 4.09
N TYR A 199 -13.88 -22.95 3.10
CA TYR A 199 -15.19 -22.70 2.49
C TYR A 199 -15.18 -22.81 0.97
N SER A 200 -16.33 -23.18 0.40
CA SER A 200 -16.51 -23.13 -1.05
C SER A 200 -16.46 -21.69 -1.56
N ALA A 201 -15.75 -21.48 -2.67
CA ALA A 201 -15.60 -20.16 -3.28
C ALA A 201 -16.94 -19.50 -3.62
N GLU A 202 -17.95 -20.30 -4.00
CA GLU A 202 -19.31 -19.83 -4.31
C GLU A 202 -20.04 -19.29 -3.08
N PHE A 203 -19.89 -19.95 -1.93
CA PHE A 203 -20.46 -19.50 -0.66
C PHE A 203 -19.81 -18.17 -0.24
N TYR A 204 -18.48 -18.11 -0.30
CA TYR A 204 -17.72 -16.91 0.06
C TYR A 204 -18.07 -15.73 -0.85
N ALA A 205 -18.12 -15.94 -2.18
CA ALA A 205 -18.51 -14.89 -3.13
C ALA A 205 -19.94 -14.36 -2.89
N SER A 206 -20.87 -15.25 -2.53
CA SER A 206 -22.25 -14.87 -2.19
C SER A 206 -22.30 -14.05 -0.91
N TYR A 207 -21.56 -14.47 0.12
CA TYR A 207 -21.42 -13.73 1.38
C TYR A 207 -20.84 -12.32 1.17
N ILE A 208 -19.75 -12.20 0.39
CA ILE A 208 -19.16 -10.91 0.04
C ILE A 208 -20.15 -10.01 -0.70
N ASN A 209 -20.95 -10.56 -1.63
CA ASN A 209 -21.95 -9.76 -2.35
C ASN A 209 -23.04 -9.20 -1.42
N ILE A 210 -23.50 -9.99 -0.44
CA ILE A 210 -24.46 -9.53 0.57
C ILE A 210 -23.83 -8.44 1.44
N LEU A 211 -22.60 -8.65 1.92
CA LEU A 211 -21.87 -7.68 2.74
C LEU A 211 -21.67 -6.36 1.99
N LEU A 212 -21.19 -6.42 0.74
CA LEU A 212 -21.06 -5.24 -0.12
C LEU A 212 -22.43 -4.63 -0.46
N GLY A 213 -23.52 -5.40 -0.46
CA GLY A 213 -24.87 -4.86 -0.61
C GLY A 213 -25.26 -3.89 0.50
N VAL A 214 -24.81 -4.15 1.74
CA VAL A 214 -25.14 -3.34 2.93
C VAL A 214 -24.11 -2.25 3.17
N PHE A 215 -22.81 -2.57 3.09
CA PHE A 215 -21.74 -1.67 3.54
C PHE A 215 -21.16 -0.78 2.44
N TYR A 216 -21.38 -1.06 1.15
CA TYR A 216 -20.75 -0.29 0.06
C TYR A 216 -21.18 1.19 0.02
N THR A 217 -22.36 1.52 0.53
CA THR A 217 -22.82 2.92 0.62
C THR A 217 -22.11 3.71 1.72
N VAL A 218 -21.54 3.04 2.70
CA VAL A 218 -20.92 3.65 3.89
C VAL A 218 -19.39 3.55 3.84
N CYS A 219 -18.85 2.38 3.47
CA CYS A 219 -17.43 2.10 3.47
C CYS A 219 -16.97 1.64 2.08
N ARG A 220 -16.02 2.38 1.50
CA ARG A 220 -15.33 2.02 0.25
C ARG A 220 -13.88 1.60 0.44
N ASP A 221 -13.35 1.73 1.67
CA ASP A 221 -11.98 1.34 1.97
C ASP A 221 -11.86 -0.19 2.02
N ILE A 222 -10.96 -0.72 1.20
CA ILE A 222 -10.73 -2.16 1.10
C ILE A 222 -10.19 -2.77 2.39
N LYS A 223 -9.42 -2.01 3.18
CA LYS A 223 -8.87 -2.48 4.46
C LYS A 223 -9.99 -2.68 5.48
N GLU A 224 -10.89 -1.70 5.57
CA GLU A 224 -12.06 -1.76 6.44
C GLU A 224 -13.01 -2.87 6.01
N LEU A 225 -13.29 -2.99 4.71
CA LEU A 225 -14.13 -4.07 4.18
C LEU A 225 -13.53 -5.45 4.46
N ARG A 226 -12.21 -5.63 4.28
CA ARG A 226 -11.52 -6.89 4.62
C ARG A 226 -11.61 -7.19 6.11
N HIS A 227 -11.50 -6.17 6.97
CA HIS A 227 -11.65 -6.33 8.41
C HIS A 227 -13.09 -6.75 8.80
N LEU A 228 -14.10 -6.08 8.23
CA LEU A 228 -15.51 -6.41 8.43
C LEU A 228 -15.84 -7.83 7.96
N VAL A 229 -15.30 -8.25 6.82
CA VAL A 229 -15.42 -9.61 6.31
C VAL A 229 -14.88 -10.61 7.32
N ARG A 230 -13.68 -10.38 7.86
CA ARG A 230 -13.07 -11.27 8.86
C ARG A 230 -13.90 -11.39 10.14
N ILE A 231 -14.40 -10.26 10.66
CA ILE A 231 -15.26 -10.25 11.84
C ILE A 231 -16.57 -11.00 11.56
N GLY A 232 -17.21 -10.70 10.43
CA GLY A 232 -18.49 -11.29 10.07
C GLY A 232 -18.38 -12.81 9.83
N VAL A 233 -17.29 -13.29 9.23
CA VAL A 233 -17.02 -14.73 9.10
C VAL A 233 -16.88 -15.38 10.48
N SER A 234 -16.08 -14.81 11.39
CA SER A 234 -15.96 -15.35 12.76
C SER A 234 -17.31 -15.41 13.50
N LEU A 235 -18.15 -14.38 13.36
CA LEU A 235 -19.49 -14.35 13.96
C LEU A 235 -20.43 -15.37 13.31
N PHE A 236 -20.37 -15.52 11.98
CA PHE A 236 -21.18 -16.47 11.22
C PHE A 236 -20.76 -17.92 11.46
N ILE A 237 -19.53 -18.18 11.93
CA ILE A 237 -19.06 -19.50 12.36
C ILE A 237 -19.49 -19.78 13.81
N LEU A 238 -19.37 -18.79 14.69
CA LEU A 238 -19.70 -18.93 16.12
C LEU A 238 -21.21 -19.04 16.35
N LEU A 239 -22.06 -18.35 15.58
CA LEU A 239 -23.51 -18.40 15.77
C LEU A 239 -24.11 -19.80 15.53
N PRO A 240 -23.82 -20.52 14.43
CA PRO A 240 -24.33 -21.87 14.21
C PRO A 240 -23.66 -22.92 15.08
N THR A 241 -22.38 -22.77 15.44
CA THR A 241 -21.68 -23.72 16.33
C THR A 241 -22.12 -23.57 17.79
N MET A 242 -22.35 -22.34 18.26
CA MET A 242 -22.98 -22.11 19.56
C MET A 242 -24.45 -22.52 19.55
N TRP A 243 -25.20 -22.27 18.47
CA TRP A 243 -26.59 -22.70 18.37
C TRP A 243 -26.72 -24.22 18.24
N SER A 244 -25.83 -24.90 17.52
CA SER A 244 -25.80 -26.36 17.43
C SER A 244 -25.33 -27.00 18.73
N ALA A 245 -24.38 -26.40 19.46
CA ALA A 245 -23.98 -26.84 20.79
C ALA A 245 -25.12 -26.65 21.83
N VAL A 246 -25.82 -25.51 21.78
CA VAL A 246 -26.97 -25.22 22.65
C VAL A 246 -28.18 -26.10 22.29
N MET A 247 -28.44 -26.37 21.00
CA MET A 247 -29.47 -27.32 20.58
C MET A 247 -29.11 -28.76 20.93
N SER A 248 -27.84 -29.15 20.82
CA SER A 248 -27.37 -30.50 21.20
C SER A 248 -27.55 -30.74 22.70
N GLN A 249 -27.19 -29.78 23.56
CA GLN A 249 -27.43 -29.85 25.01
C GLN A 249 -28.94 -29.89 25.35
N ARG A 250 -29.79 -29.15 24.62
CA ARG A 250 -31.25 -29.22 24.81
C ARG A 250 -31.83 -30.57 24.38
N LEU A 251 -31.31 -31.19 23.32
CA LEU A 251 -31.72 -32.53 22.87
C LEU A 251 -31.29 -33.62 23.85
N THR A 252 -30.11 -33.52 24.48
CA THR A 252 -29.67 -34.48 25.52
C THR A 252 -30.50 -34.37 26.81
N LEU A 253 -30.95 -33.17 27.17
CA LEU A 253 -31.83 -32.96 28.33
C LEU A 253 -33.27 -33.43 28.07
N LEU A 254 -33.76 -33.33 26.83
CA LEU A 254 -35.08 -33.82 26.43
C LEU A 254 -35.15 -35.36 26.33
N THR A 255 -34.06 -36.03 25.91
CA THR A 255 -34.00 -37.50 25.94
C THR A 255 -33.94 -38.05 27.37
N PHE A 256 -33.21 -37.39 28.28
CA PHE A 256 -33.18 -37.77 29.70
C PHE A 256 -34.51 -37.53 30.44
N SER A 257 -35.36 -36.62 29.96
CA SER A 257 -36.69 -36.40 30.56
C SER A 257 -37.74 -37.42 30.10
N ASN A 258 -37.52 -38.13 28.99
CA ASN A 258 -38.49 -39.07 28.45
C ASN A 258 -38.28 -40.52 28.94
N GLU A 259 -37.13 -40.84 29.54
CA GLU A 259 -36.88 -42.16 30.16
C GLU A 259 -37.38 -42.31 31.60
N ARG A 260 -37.76 -41.21 32.29
CA ARG A 260 -38.36 -41.27 33.65
C ARG A 260 -39.88 -41.29 33.67
N GLY A 261 -40.52 -41.78 32.60
CA GLY A 261 -41.97 -41.78 32.42
C GLY A 261 -42.63 -43.16 32.28
N PHE A 262 -41.91 -44.27 32.52
CA PHE A 262 -42.48 -45.62 32.46
C PHE A 262 -42.05 -46.48 33.65
N ILE A 263 -42.77 -46.35 34.77
CA ILE A 263 -43.02 -47.47 35.68
C ILE A 263 -44.54 -47.52 35.87
N LYS A 264 -45.14 -48.56 35.31
CA LYS A 264 -46.56 -48.92 35.43
C LYS A 264 -46.91 -49.29 36.87
N VAL A 265 -48.18 -49.04 37.21
CA VAL A 265 -48.99 -49.67 38.28
C VAL A 265 -48.66 -51.14 38.46
#